data_AF-A0A2E8EYS8-F1
#
_entry.id   AF-A0A2E8EYS8-F1
#
_cell.length_a   1.000
_cell.length_b   1.000
_cell.length_c   1.000
_cell.angle_alpha   90.00
_cell.angle_beta   90.00
_cell.angle_gamma   90.00
#
_symmetry.space_group_name_H-M   'P 1'
#
loop_
_entity.id
_entity.type
_entity.pdbx_description
1 polymer ?
#
loop_
_entity_poly.entity_id
_entity_poly.type
_entity_poly.pdbx_seq_one_letter_code
_entity_poly.pdbx_strand_id
1 'polypeptide(L)'
;MNEQFLPALFKLVEQIASPWPARVLIGTVAILVCIAAIYYMLEFSERIVVKLVSPIVWLSRHVNFTKPRFFVSPSSPFDKFILRIIGPLQIRDFAAVVAFLWSILLFDLVLVIAGFGRHILTATFLFAGYAMLVTIWGFRRNFVRMFQDRTTFISQQGGIDRELSKVTEAWVAFESGAHFNTMDSKLRRKITKLVMVGPETELRERLAGALGDSHGTFMAAIRRATDLALQDGLSVRWSSVPIMNSVVGNPQQSDGWARLQAYLPYTEAAHWPSIIVYRRQHPLAYENLVKAYERLWEESTTPEVNEDSTTG
;
A
#
# COMPACT_ATOMS: atom_id res chain seq x y z
N MET A 1 12.40 17.57 -35.71
CA MET A 1 12.42 16.36 -36.55
C MET A 1 12.72 16.80 -37.97
N ASN A 2 13.66 16.16 -38.66
CA ASN A 2 14.20 16.64 -39.94
C ASN A 2 13.15 16.50 -41.06
N GLU A 3 12.76 17.61 -41.71
CA GLU A 3 11.69 17.66 -42.73
C GLU A 3 11.93 16.74 -43.95
N GLN A 4 13.17 16.25 -44.09
CA GLN A 4 13.57 15.36 -45.18
C GLN A 4 13.25 13.87 -44.93
N PHE A 5 12.82 13.49 -43.72
CA PHE A 5 12.63 12.07 -43.37
C PHE A 5 11.37 11.46 -44.04
N LEU A 6 10.26 12.20 -44.05
CA LEU A 6 8.99 11.71 -44.62
C LEU A 6 9.07 11.46 -46.14
N PRO A 7 9.62 12.38 -46.96
CA PRO A 7 9.74 12.14 -48.40
C PRO A 7 10.66 10.96 -48.76
N ALA A 8 11.73 10.75 -47.98
CA ALA A 8 12.64 9.63 -48.18
C ALA A 8 11.99 8.28 -47.85
N LEU A 9 11.15 8.25 -46.81
CA LEU A 9 10.38 7.06 -46.43
C LEU A 9 9.38 6.68 -47.54
N PHE A 10 8.71 7.66 -48.15
CA PHE A 10 7.76 7.43 -49.24
C PHE A 10 8.44 6.85 -50.50
N LYS A 11 9.61 7.36 -50.89
CA LYS A 11 10.37 6.81 -52.02
C LYS A 11 10.86 5.38 -51.80
N LEU A 12 11.25 5.06 -50.56
CA LEU A 12 11.69 3.70 -50.20
C LEU A 12 10.51 2.71 -50.25
N VAL A 13 9.32 3.14 -49.85
CA VAL A 13 8.08 2.34 -49.91
C VAL A 13 7.65 2.07 -51.37
N GLU A 14 7.81 3.04 -52.28
CA GLU A 14 7.54 2.84 -53.71
C GLU A 14 8.51 1.83 -54.36
N GLN A 15 9.79 1.85 -54.02
CA GLN A 15 10.79 0.95 -54.62
C GLN A 15 10.65 -0.52 -54.21
N ILE A 16 10.01 -0.82 -53.08
CA ILE A 16 9.89 -2.18 -52.52
C ILE A 16 8.63 -2.91 -53.04
N ALA A 17 7.66 -2.19 -53.62
CA ALA A 17 6.38 -2.74 -54.05
C ALA A 17 6.45 -3.44 -55.44
N SER A 18 6.92 -4.69 -55.48
CA SER A 18 6.57 -5.65 -56.56
C SER A 18 5.22 -6.35 -56.23
N PRO A 19 4.65 -7.30 -57.01
CA PRO A 19 3.24 -7.67 -56.84
C PRO A 19 2.91 -8.64 -55.68
N TRP A 20 3.89 -9.10 -54.89
CA TRP A 20 3.66 -9.97 -53.71
C TRP A 20 4.03 -9.43 -52.30
N PRO A 21 4.73 -8.29 -52.09
CA PRO A 21 4.93 -7.72 -50.76
C PRO A 21 3.96 -6.59 -50.42
N ALA A 22 3.02 -6.16 -51.28
CA ALA A 22 2.16 -5.01 -50.95
C ALA A 22 1.36 -5.20 -49.65
N ARG A 23 0.85 -6.43 -49.39
CA ARG A 23 0.14 -6.74 -48.13
C ARG A 23 1.08 -6.80 -46.92
N VAL A 24 2.29 -7.29 -47.09
CA VAL A 24 3.31 -7.36 -46.02
C VAL A 24 3.84 -5.96 -45.72
N LEU A 25 4.06 -5.14 -46.73
CA LEU A 25 4.47 -3.75 -46.63
C LEU A 25 3.38 -2.89 -45.98
N ILE A 26 2.12 -3.05 -46.40
CA ILE A 26 0.97 -2.38 -45.75
C ILE A 26 0.85 -2.83 -44.29
N GLY A 27 0.99 -4.13 -44.00
CA GLY A 27 0.99 -4.64 -42.63
C GLY A 27 2.14 -4.08 -41.79
N THR A 28 3.33 -3.99 -42.36
CA THR A 28 4.53 -3.46 -41.67
C THR A 28 4.41 -1.96 -41.42
N VAL A 29 3.95 -1.19 -42.41
CA VAL A 29 3.68 0.24 -42.26
C VAL A 29 2.57 0.48 -41.24
N ALA A 30 1.50 -0.32 -41.24
CA ALA A 30 0.44 -0.23 -40.25
C ALA A 30 0.96 -0.52 -38.82
N ILE A 31 1.79 -1.55 -38.64
CA ILE A 31 2.43 -1.85 -37.35
C ILE A 31 3.32 -0.69 -36.90
N LEU A 32 4.15 -0.14 -37.77
CA LEU A 32 5.02 0.98 -37.44
C LEU A 32 4.24 2.26 -37.11
N VAL A 33 3.15 2.54 -37.83
CA VAL A 33 2.24 3.65 -37.51
C VAL A 33 1.56 3.43 -36.15
N CYS A 34 1.21 2.19 -35.80
CA CYS A 34 0.61 1.88 -34.50
C CYS A 34 1.62 1.97 -33.36
N ILE A 35 2.86 1.52 -33.56
CA ILE A 35 3.94 1.71 -32.59
C ILE A 35 4.22 3.20 -32.39
N ALA A 36 4.29 3.97 -33.48
CA ALA A 36 4.47 5.42 -33.41
C ALA A 36 3.29 6.12 -32.72
N ALA A 37 2.04 5.71 -32.99
CA ALA A 37 0.85 6.24 -32.35
C ALA A 37 0.78 5.88 -30.86
N ILE A 38 1.16 4.66 -30.47
CA ILE A 38 1.28 4.24 -29.06
C ILE A 38 2.36 5.05 -28.35
N TYR A 39 3.53 5.22 -28.97
CA TYR A 39 4.61 6.04 -28.43
C TYR A 39 4.17 7.50 -28.27
N TYR A 40 3.52 8.06 -29.29
CA TYR A 40 2.99 9.42 -29.25
C TYR A 40 1.86 9.55 -28.23
N MET A 41 0.98 8.56 -28.07
CA MET A 41 -0.07 8.53 -27.05
C MET A 41 0.51 8.39 -25.64
N LEU A 42 1.59 7.64 -25.44
CA LEU A 42 2.28 7.57 -24.16
C LEU A 42 2.92 8.92 -23.82
N GLU A 43 3.65 9.53 -24.75
CA GLU A 43 4.27 10.85 -24.55
C GLU A 43 3.20 11.97 -24.42
N PHE A 44 2.11 11.88 -25.18
CA PHE A 44 0.98 12.80 -25.11
C PHE A 44 0.13 12.58 -23.87
N SER A 45 0.01 11.35 -23.36
CA SER A 45 -0.66 11.04 -22.09
C SER A 45 0.11 11.61 -20.92
N GLU A 46 1.44 11.63 -20.93
CA GLU A 46 2.21 12.33 -19.90
C GLU A 46 1.94 13.84 -19.94
N ARG A 47 1.88 14.44 -21.14
CA ARG A 47 1.60 15.89 -21.30
C ARG A 47 0.15 16.26 -21.01
N ILE A 48 -0.81 15.40 -21.36
CA ILE A 48 -2.24 15.58 -21.08
C ILE A 48 -2.54 15.30 -19.62
N VAL A 49 -1.97 14.27 -19.01
CA VAL A 49 -2.15 14.02 -17.57
C VAL A 49 -1.63 15.21 -16.78
N VAL A 50 -0.49 15.79 -17.13
CA VAL A 50 -0.02 17.04 -16.49
C VAL A 50 -0.98 18.22 -16.75
N LYS A 51 -1.55 18.35 -17.95
CA LYS A 51 -2.46 19.47 -18.31
C LYS A 51 -3.93 19.28 -17.91
N LEU A 52 -4.42 18.07 -17.67
CA LEU A 52 -5.77 17.75 -17.17
C LEU A 52 -5.79 17.60 -15.66
N VAL A 53 -4.73 17.06 -15.05
CA VAL A 53 -4.60 16.98 -13.59
C VAL A 53 -4.34 18.36 -13.00
N SER A 54 -3.67 19.29 -13.71
CA SER A 54 -3.44 20.65 -13.21
C SER A 54 -4.74 21.45 -12.96
N PRO A 55 -5.74 21.50 -13.87
CA PRO A 55 -7.06 22.06 -13.61
C PRO A 55 -7.84 21.34 -12.52
N ILE A 56 -7.76 20.02 -12.42
CA ILE A 56 -8.46 19.22 -11.40
C ILE A 56 -7.86 19.45 -10.00
N VAL A 57 -6.52 19.53 -9.90
CA VAL A 57 -5.80 19.89 -8.67
C VAL A 57 -6.05 21.36 -8.31
N TRP A 58 -6.12 22.26 -9.30
CA TRP A 58 -6.49 23.66 -9.10
C TRP A 58 -7.95 23.81 -8.62
N LEU A 59 -8.90 23.08 -9.22
CA LEU A 59 -10.31 23.02 -8.80
C LEU A 59 -10.45 22.41 -7.39
N SER A 60 -9.69 21.36 -7.05
CA SER A 60 -9.72 20.77 -5.72
C SER A 60 -9.23 21.70 -4.60
N ARG A 61 -8.42 22.70 -4.95
CA ARG A 61 -7.92 23.73 -4.02
C ARG A 61 -8.84 24.95 -3.89
N HIS A 62 -9.70 25.20 -4.88
CA HIS A 62 -10.59 26.38 -4.92
C HIS A 62 -12.07 26.04 -4.68
N VAL A 63 -12.46 24.77 -4.77
CA VAL A 63 -13.76 24.30 -4.33
C VAL A 63 -13.64 23.91 -2.86
N ASN A 64 -14.23 24.74 -1.99
CA ASN A 64 -14.29 24.54 -0.55
C ASN A 64 -15.09 23.26 -0.22
N PHE A 65 -14.44 22.10 -0.21
CA PHE A 65 -14.99 20.85 0.35
C PHE A 65 -14.95 20.89 1.88
N THR A 66 -15.56 21.90 2.51
CA THR A 66 -15.59 22.01 3.97
C THR A 66 -16.69 21.20 4.65
N LYS A 67 -17.47 20.37 3.93
CA LYS A 67 -18.33 19.33 4.52
C LYS A 67 -18.51 18.13 3.59
N PRO A 68 -18.08 16.91 3.97
CA PRO A 68 -18.51 15.70 3.27
C PRO A 68 -19.94 15.37 3.73
N ARG A 69 -20.94 15.76 2.93
CA ARG A 69 -22.32 15.27 3.04
C ARG A 69 -22.72 14.45 1.82
N PHE A 70 -21.89 13.50 1.39
CA PHE A 70 -22.31 12.46 0.45
C PHE A 70 -21.51 11.17 0.69
N PHE A 71 -21.86 10.44 1.76
CA PHE A 71 -21.70 8.99 1.77
C PHE A 71 -23.09 8.39 1.53
N VAL A 72 -23.45 8.24 0.26
CA VAL A 72 -24.55 7.34 -0.10
C VAL A 72 -23.99 5.94 0.03
N SER A 73 -24.50 5.16 0.98
CA SER A 73 -24.20 3.73 1.08
C SER A 73 -24.56 3.07 -0.28
N PRO A 74 -23.64 2.33 -0.93
CA PRO A 74 -23.92 1.72 -2.22
C PRO A 74 -25.12 0.78 -2.09
N SER A 75 -26.24 1.14 -2.72
CA SER A 75 -27.52 0.46 -2.56
C SER A 75 -27.62 -0.79 -3.44
N SER A 76 -26.87 -0.85 -4.55
CA SER A 76 -26.89 -2.00 -5.44
C SER A 76 -25.70 -2.95 -5.23
N PRO A 77 -25.88 -4.26 -5.47
CA PRO A 77 -24.79 -5.24 -5.50
C PRO A 77 -23.70 -4.89 -6.54
N PHE A 78 -24.09 -4.21 -7.63
CA PHE A 78 -23.18 -3.75 -8.67
C PHE A 78 -22.28 -2.61 -8.18
N ASP A 79 -22.83 -1.62 -7.46
CA ASP A 79 -22.04 -0.53 -6.89
C ASP A 79 -21.06 -1.03 -5.84
N LYS A 80 -21.48 -2.00 -5.01
CA LYS A 80 -20.58 -2.69 -4.07
C LYS A 80 -19.48 -3.45 -4.81
N PHE A 81 -19.80 -4.12 -5.92
CA PHE A 81 -18.82 -4.84 -6.75
C PHE A 81 -17.80 -3.89 -7.40
N ILE A 82 -18.28 -2.80 -8.00
CA ILE A 82 -17.47 -1.74 -8.61
C ILE A 82 -16.57 -1.08 -7.58
N LEU A 83 -17.09 -0.67 -6.42
CA LEU A 83 -16.27 -0.08 -5.35
C LEU A 83 -15.25 -1.08 -4.78
N ARG A 84 -15.54 -2.38 -4.77
CA ARG A 84 -14.61 -3.43 -4.32
C ARG A 84 -13.51 -3.73 -5.34
N ILE A 85 -13.74 -3.43 -6.63
CA ILE A 85 -12.75 -3.58 -7.70
C ILE A 85 -11.91 -2.31 -7.86
N ILE A 86 -12.55 -1.14 -7.86
CA ILE A 86 -11.93 0.13 -8.20
C ILE A 86 -11.43 0.89 -6.96
N GLY A 87 -12.07 0.72 -5.79
CA GLY A 87 -11.72 1.41 -4.56
C GLY A 87 -10.24 1.32 -4.12
N PRO A 88 -9.48 0.25 -4.41
CA PRO A 88 -8.06 0.18 -4.10
C PRO A 88 -7.13 0.88 -5.11
N LEU A 89 -7.60 1.22 -6.32
CA LEU A 89 -6.77 1.84 -7.34
C LEU A 89 -6.61 3.33 -7.03
N GLN A 90 -5.36 3.82 -6.94
CA GLN A 90 -5.15 5.26 -6.91
C GLN A 90 -5.69 5.87 -8.22
N ILE A 91 -6.25 7.09 -8.15
CA ILE A 91 -6.89 7.77 -9.30
C ILE A 91 -5.97 7.80 -10.53
N ARG A 92 -4.66 7.95 -10.31
CA ARG A 92 -3.62 7.92 -11.36
C ARG A 92 -3.55 6.56 -12.08
N ASP A 93 -3.64 5.47 -11.34
CA ASP A 93 -3.56 4.11 -11.89
C ASP A 93 -4.84 3.73 -12.62
N PHE A 94 -6.00 4.18 -12.11
CA PHE A 94 -7.28 4.04 -12.80
C PHE A 94 -7.28 4.79 -14.14
N ALA A 95 -6.76 6.02 -14.16
CA ALA A 95 -6.65 6.81 -15.39
C ALA A 95 -5.74 6.13 -16.44
N ALA A 96 -4.64 5.51 -16.01
CA ALA A 96 -3.75 4.77 -16.91
C ALA A 96 -4.43 3.51 -17.50
N VAL A 97 -5.18 2.76 -16.68
CA VAL A 97 -5.95 1.59 -17.15
C VAL A 97 -7.04 2.02 -18.12
N VAL A 98 -7.77 3.10 -17.82
CA VAL A 98 -8.80 3.64 -18.70
C VAL A 98 -8.19 4.13 -20.01
N ALA A 99 -7.07 4.85 -19.98
CA ALA A 99 -6.38 5.31 -21.20
C ALA A 99 -5.90 4.13 -22.07
N PHE A 100 -5.38 3.07 -21.45
CA PHE A 100 -4.98 1.86 -22.16
C PHE A 100 -6.17 1.12 -22.80
N LEU A 101 -7.30 1.02 -22.11
CA LEU A 101 -8.51 0.41 -22.68
C LEU A 101 -9.06 1.25 -23.83
N TRP A 102 -9.02 2.58 -23.71
CA TRP A 102 -9.44 3.49 -24.79
C TRP A 102 -8.54 3.41 -26.02
N SER A 103 -7.22 3.25 -25.85
CA SER A 103 -6.32 3.10 -26.99
C SER A 103 -6.56 1.79 -27.74
N ILE A 104 -6.89 0.71 -27.03
CA ILE A 104 -7.29 -0.56 -27.65
C ILE A 104 -8.60 -0.41 -28.43
N LEU A 105 -9.62 0.22 -27.85
CA LEU A 105 -10.90 0.45 -28.53
C LEU A 105 -10.75 1.33 -29.78
N LEU A 106 -9.90 2.34 -29.71
CA LEU A 106 -9.59 3.20 -30.86
C LEU A 106 -8.87 2.43 -31.96
N PHE A 107 -7.93 1.56 -31.60
CA PHE A 107 -7.22 0.69 -32.52
C PHE A 107 -8.16 -0.31 -33.21
N ASP A 108 -9.09 -0.93 -32.46
CA ASP A 108 -10.11 -1.81 -33.01
C ASP A 108 -11.05 -1.08 -33.99
N LEU A 109 -11.45 0.15 -33.67
CA LEU A 109 -12.27 0.97 -34.56
C LEU A 109 -11.56 1.22 -35.90
N VAL A 110 -10.25 1.52 -35.87
CA VAL A 110 -9.44 1.71 -37.07
C VAL A 110 -9.37 0.42 -37.90
N LEU A 111 -9.20 -0.74 -37.26
CA LEU A 111 -9.15 -2.03 -37.94
C LEU A 111 -10.48 -2.39 -38.61
N VAL A 112 -11.61 -2.09 -37.96
CA VAL A 112 -12.96 -2.28 -38.54
C VAL A 112 -13.15 -1.39 -39.77
N ILE A 113 -12.80 -0.10 -39.65
CA ILE A 113 -12.90 0.85 -40.76
C ILE A 113 -12.01 0.39 -41.93
N ALA A 114 -10.84 -0.19 -41.64
CA ALA A 114 -9.92 -0.73 -42.63
C ALA A 114 -10.35 -2.09 -43.23
N GLY A 115 -11.51 -2.64 -42.85
CA GLY A 115 -12.05 -3.88 -43.42
C GLY A 115 -11.41 -5.16 -42.91
N PHE A 116 -10.60 -5.09 -41.85
CA PHE A 116 -10.09 -6.27 -41.16
C PHE A 116 -11.25 -6.90 -40.37
N GLY A 117 -11.72 -8.06 -40.85
CA GLY A 117 -13.03 -8.64 -40.49
C GLY A 117 -13.29 -8.89 -38.99
N ARG A 118 -14.56 -9.13 -38.66
CA ARG A 118 -15.12 -9.28 -37.29
C ARG A 118 -14.32 -10.19 -36.33
N HIS A 119 -13.58 -11.17 -36.84
CA HIS A 119 -12.77 -12.07 -36.02
C HIS A 119 -11.59 -11.38 -35.31
N ILE A 120 -11.03 -10.32 -35.90
CA ILE A 120 -9.96 -9.54 -35.28
C ILE A 120 -10.50 -8.75 -34.08
N LEU A 121 -11.73 -8.23 -34.19
CA LEU A 121 -12.39 -7.54 -33.09
C LEU A 121 -12.54 -8.45 -31.86
N THR A 122 -13.05 -9.67 -32.06
CA THR A 122 -13.25 -10.61 -30.95
C THR A 122 -11.92 -10.97 -30.27
N ALA A 123 -10.86 -11.15 -31.05
CA ALA A 123 -9.53 -11.44 -30.50
C ALA A 123 -8.98 -10.26 -29.68
N THR A 124 -9.12 -9.02 -30.16
CA THR A 124 -8.66 -7.84 -29.43
C THR A 124 -9.45 -7.63 -28.14
N PHE A 125 -10.78 -7.78 -28.16
CA PHE A 125 -11.61 -7.68 -26.95
C PHE A 125 -11.23 -8.73 -25.90
N LEU A 126 -10.96 -9.97 -26.31
CA LEU A 126 -10.50 -11.03 -25.41
C LEU A 126 -9.12 -10.72 -24.83
N PHE A 127 -8.19 -10.21 -25.64
CA PHE A 127 -6.86 -9.82 -25.20
C PHE A 127 -6.91 -8.63 -24.23
N ALA A 128 -7.72 -7.61 -24.51
CA ALA A 128 -7.93 -6.45 -23.65
C ALA A 128 -8.53 -6.85 -22.30
N GLY A 129 -9.55 -7.73 -22.32
CA GLY A 129 -10.15 -8.29 -21.11
C GLY A 129 -9.13 -9.07 -20.28
N TYR A 130 -8.31 -9.91 -20.91
CA TYR A 130 -7.23 -10.64 -20.24
C TYR A 130 -6.18 -9.69 -19.64
N ALA A 131 -5.68 -8.72 -20.40
CA ALA A 131 -4.70 -7.74 -19.94
C ALA A 131 -5.25 -6.90 -18.77
N MET A 132 -6.53 -6.53 -18.79
CA MET A 132 -7.20 -5.85 -17.69
C MET A 132 -7.26 -6.74 -16.45
N LEU A 133 -7.61 -8.02 -16.58
CA LEU A 133 -7.64 -8.95 -15.47
C LEU A 133 -6.25 -9.18 -14.87
N VAL A 134 -5.21 -9.35 -15.69
CA VAL A 134 -3.82 -9.48 -15.23
C VAL A 134 -3.38 -8.20 -14.49
N THR A 135 -3.72 -7.03 -15.04
CA THR A 135 -3.41 -5.75 -14.42
C THR A 135 -4.11 -5.58 -13.08
N ILE A 136 -5.43 -5.81 -13.01
CA ILE A 136 -6.21 -5.78 -11.75
C ILE A 136 -5.67 -6.78 -10.73
N TRP A 137 -5.32 -7.99 -11.18
CA TRP A 137 -4.77 -9.03 -10.33
C TRP A 137 -3.37 -8.65 -9.80
N GLY A 138 -2.51 -8.11 -10.65
CA GLY A 138 -1.19 -7.59 -10.28
C GLY A 138 -1.29 -6.43 -9.29
N PHE A 139 -2.18 -5.48 -9.55
CA PHE A 139 -2.47 -4.38 -8.63
C PHE A 139 -2.95 -4.90 -7.27
N ARG A 140 -3.95 -5.78 -7.23
CA ARG A 140 -4.44 -6.38 -5.97
C ARG A 140 -3.37 -7.14 -5.19
N ARG A 141 -2.38 -7.73 -5.87
CA ARG A 141 -1.33 -8.52 -5.23
C ARG A 141 -0.20 -7.66 -4.66
N ASN A 142 0.00 -6.46 -5.20
CA ASN A 142 1.14 -5.58 -4.90
C ASN A 142 0.79 -4.40 -3.99
N PHE A 143 -0.41 -4.34 -3.39
CA PHE A 143 -0.71 -3.30 -2.41
C PHE A 143 -0.32 -3.76 -1.01
N VAL A 144 0.60 -3.00 -0.42
CA VAL A 144 0.70 -2.85 1.03
C VAL A 144 -0.68 -2.46 1.55
N ARG A 145 -1.21 -3.20 2.51
CA ARG A 145 -2.55 -2.90 3.04
C ARG A 145 -2.46 -1.71 3.97
N MET A 146 -3.04 -0.59 3.55
CA MET A 146 -3.14 0.61 4.36
C MET A 146 -4.56 0.74 4.92
N PHE A 147 -4.65 1.00 6.22
CA PHE A 147 -5.87 1.33 6.93
C PHE A 147 -5.76 2.78 7.36
N GLN A 148 -6.71 3.61 6.97
CA GLN A 148 -6.66 5.06 7.20
C GLN A 148 -6.73 5.43 8.68
N ASP A 149 -7.40 4.59 9.49
CA ASP A 149 -7.55 4.79 10.92
C ASP A 149 -7.68 3.45 11.67
N ARG A 150 -7.57 3.49 13.01
CA ARG A 150 -7.61 2.30 13.88
C ARG A 150 -9.01 1.66 13.92
N THR A 151 -10.09 2.42 13.76
CA THR A 151 -11.46 1.88 13.77
C THR A 151 -11.75 1.07 12.50
N THR A 152 -11.29 1.56 11.35
CA THR A 152 -11.31 0.84 10.07
C THR A 152 -10.45 -0.42 10.16
N PHE A 153 -9.27 -0.32 10.77
CA PHE A 153 -8.43 -1.48 11.03
C PHE A 153 -9.11 -2.53 11.93
N ILE A 154 -9.70 -2.12 13.06
CA ILE A 154 -10.39 -3.02 14.00
C ILE A 154 -11.61 -3.67 13.32
N SER A 155 -12.42 -2.92 12.59
CA SER A 155 -13.60 -3.49 11.92
C SER A 155 -13.24 -4.50 10.83
N GLN A 156 -12.14 -4.28 10.11
CA GLN A 156 -11.73 -5.17 9.02
C GLN A 156 -10.85 -6.35 9.46
N GLN A 157 -9.93 -6.14 10.41
CA GLN A 157 -8.96 -7.14 10.87
C GLN A 157 -9.28 -7.73 12.25
N GLY A 158 -10.23 -7.15 12.99
CA GLY A 158 -10.58 -7.52 14.37
C GLY A 158 -9.62 -7.03 15.44
N GLY A 159 -8.74 -6.08 15.09
CA GLY A 159 -7.71 -5.58 15.98
C GLY A 159 -6.53 -6.55 16.16
N ILE A 160 -5.54 -6.10 16.92
CA ILE A 160 -4.30 -6.84 17.14
C ILE A 160 -4.50 -8.17 17.87
N ASP A 161 -5.49 -8.32 18.75
CA ASP A 161 -5.77 -9.61 19.39
C ASP A 161 -6.13 -10.69 18.38
N ARG A 162 -6.90 -10.33 17.33
CA ARG A 162 -7.24 -11.22 16.22
C ARG A 162 -6.07 -11.44 15.26
N GLU A 163 -5.11 -10.52 15.19
CA GLU A 163 -3.87 -10.74 14.46
C GLU A 163 -2.98 -11.74 15.21
N LEU A 164 -2.77 -11.51 16.50
CA LEU A 164 -1.95 -12.36 17.36
C LEU A 164 -2.55 -13.77 17.52
N SER A 165 -3.87 -13.91 17.45
CA SER A 165 -4.49 -15.24 17.51
C SER A 165 -4.11 -16.13 16.32
N LYS A 166 -3.73 -15.55 15.17
CA LYS A 166 -3.39 -16.27 13.92
C LYS A 166 -1.91 -16.61 13.78
N VAL A 167 -1.03 -16.03 14.60
CA VAL A 167 0.42 -16.26 14.52
C VAL A 167 0.86 -17.26 15.59
N THR A 168 2.00 -17.91 15.37
CA THR A 168 2.65 -18.76 16.38
C THR A 168 3.60 -17.93 17.24
N GLU A 169 4.22 -16.91 16.64
CA GLU A 169 5.19 -16.02 17.28
C GLU A 169 4.96 -14.58 16.81
N ALA A 170 5.17 -13.62 17.70
CA ALA A 170 5.16 -12.20 17.39
C ALA A 170 6.31 -11.44 18.05
N TRP A 171 6.83 -10.43 17.37
CA TRP A 171 7.69 -9.40 17.95
C TRP A 171 6.93 -8.08 17.96
N VAL A 172 7.00 -7.33 19.06
CA VAL A 172 6.13 -6.19 19.29
C VAL A 172 6.92 -5.02 19.86
N ALA A 173 6.78 -3.84 19.25
CA ALA A 173 7.23 -2.58 19.82
C ALA A 173 6.03 -1.69 20.10
N PHE A 174 5.87 -1.24 21.34
CA PHE A 174 4.79 -0.33 21.74
C PHE A 174 5.31 0.89 22.48
N GLU A 175 4.86 2.07 22.07
CA GLU A 175 5.15 3.34 22.72
C GLU A 175 4.84 3.30 24.22
N SER A 176 3.76 2.63 24.61
CA SER A 176 3.35 2.41 26.00
C SER A 176 2.98 0.96 26.28
N GLY A 177 2.93 0.59 27.57
CA GLY A 177 2.42 -0.71 28.00
C GLY A 177 0.89 -0.85 27.98
N ALA A 178 0.13 0.21 27.66
CA ALA A 178 -1.31 0.26 27.89
C ALA A 178 -2.07 -0.86 27.17
N HIS A 179 -1.74 -1.12 25.91
CA HIS A 179 -2.41 -2.16 25.14
C HIS A 179 -2.04 -3.57 25.61
N PHE A 180 -0.75 -3.78 25.93
CA PHE A 180 -0.25 -5.05 26.45
C PHE A 180 -0.92 -5.41 27.80
N ASN A 181 -1.14 -4.43 28.67
CA ASN A 181 -1.80 -4.62 29.98
C ASN A 181 -3.23 -5.16 29.88
N THR A 182 -3.94 -4.87 28.78
CA THR A 182 -5.31 -5.32 28.54
C THR A 182 -5.41 -6.64 27.78
N MET A 183 -4.29 -7.13 27.22
CA MET A 183 -4.25 -8.30 26.36
C MET A 183 -4.38 -9.60 27.16
N ASP A 184 -5.10 -10.59 26.62
CA ASP A 184 -5.21 -11.92 27.23
C ASP A 184 -3.84 -12.62 27.36
N SER A 185 -3.61 -13.30 28.48
CA SER A 185 -2.34 -13.99 28.76
C SER A 185 -1.92 -14.99 27.68
N LYS A 186 -2.87 -15.68 27.02
CA LYS A 186 -2.55 -16.63 25.94
C LYS A 186 -2.02 -15.92 24.70
N LEU A 187 -2.50 -14.71 24.43
CA LEU A 187 -2.01 -13.88 23.33
C LEU A 187 -0.65 -13.26 23.67
N ARG A 188 -0.48 -12.77 24.91
CA ARG A 188 0.80 -12.24 25.38
C ARG A 188 1.93 -13.26 25.25
N ARG A 189 1.70 -14.51 25.63
CA ARG A 189 2.69 -15.60 25.49
C ARG A 189 3.13 -15.92 24.06
N LYS A 190 2.44 -15.41 23.05
CA LYS A 190 2.91 -15.52 21.65
C LYS A 190 3.94 -14.45 21.30
N ILE A 191 4.03 -13.38 22.08
CA ILE A 191 5.01 -12.32 21.90
C ILE A 191 6.33 -12.81 22.47
N THR A 192 7.37 -13.00 21.67
CA THR A 192 8.68 -13.49 22.13
C THR A 192 9.67 -12.35 22.40
N LYS A 193 9.47 -11.22 21.72
CA LYS A 193 10.26 -9.99 21.89
C LYS A 193 9.31 -8.82 22.09
N LEU A 194 9.41 -8.13 23.22
CA LEU A 194 8.67 -6.90 23.52
C LEU A 194 9.63 -5.72 23.72
N VAL A 195 9.49 -4.67 22.91
CA VAL A 195 10.17 -3.38 23.13
C VAL A 195 9.16 -2.34 23.55
N MET A 196 9.47 -1.57 24.58
CA MET A 196 8.68 -0.38 24.97
C MET A 196 9.58 0.83 25.10
N VAL A 197 9.02 2.04 25.06
CA VAL A 197 9.80 3.23 25.42
C VAL A 197 10.17 3.13 26.89
N GLY A 198 11.46 3.38 27.17
CA GLY A 198 11.96 3.31 28.53
C GLY A 198 11.35 4.38 29.45
N PRO A 199 11.14 4.08 30.73
CA PRO A 199 10.62 5.02 31.71
C PRO A 199 11.57 6.21 31.99
N GLU A 200 12.87 6.04 31.74
CA GLU A 200 13.89 7.05 32.09
C GLU A 200 14.32 7.90 30.88
N THR A 201 13.54 7.93 29.81
CA THR A 201 13.89 8.69 28.59
C THR A 201 13.44 10.14 28.67
N GLU A 202 14.23 11.05 28.09
CA GLU A 202 13.84 12.46 27.91
C GLU A 202 12.58 12.62 27.03
N LEU A 203 12.22 11.57 26.28
CA LEU A 203 11.04 11.51 25.42
C LEU A 203 9.73 11.34 26.18
N ARG A 204 9.82 10.93 27.44
CA ARG A 204 8.68 10.62 28.32
C ARG A 204 7.66 11.75 28.40
N GLU A 205 8.10 12.98 28.65
CA GLU A 205 7.19 14.13 28.80
C GLU A 205 6.48 14.46 27.48
N ARG A 206 7.21 14.36 26.37
CA ARG A 206 6.68 14.63 25.03
C ARG A 206 5.67 13.58 24.60
N LEU A 207 5.95 12.30 24.89
CA LEU A 207 5.06 11.18 24.55
C LEU A 207 3.81 11.16 25.44
N ALA A 208 3.95 11.38 26.75
CA ALA A 208 2.79 11.46 27.64
C ALA A 208 1.81 12.56 27.21
N GLY A 209 2.33 13.76 26.90
CA GLY A 209 1.52 14.86 26.37
C GLY A 209 0.87 14.54 25.01
N ALA A 210 1.60 13.89 24.09
CA ALA A 210 1.08 13.50 22.79
C ALA A 210 -0.03 12.43 22.86
N LEU A 211 0.05 11.54 23.86
CA LEU A 211 -0.93 10.47 24.08
C LEU A 211 -2.13 10.92 24.91
N GLY A 212 -2.11 12.15 25.45
CA GLY A 212 -3.16 12.68 26.32
C GLY A 212 -3.20 12.01 27.70
N ASP A 213 -2.14 11.28 28.06
CA ASP A 213 -2.01 10.60 29.35
C ASP A 213 -1.27 11.49 30.35
N SER A 214 -1.63 11.36 31.63
CA SER A 214 -0.79 11.91 32.69
C SER A 214 0.55 11.15 32.72
N HIS A 215 1.62 11.86 33.04
CA HIS A 215 2.95 11.26 33.17
C HIS A 215 2.99 10.00 34.05
N GLY A 216 2.30 10.07 35.20
CA GLY A 216 2.24 8.94 36.14
C GLY A 216 1.52 7.72 35.57
N THR A 217 0.44 7.92 34.79
CA THR A 217 -0.32 6.82 34.18
C THR A 217 0.45 6.13 33.06
N PHE A 218 1.17 6.90 32.23
CA PHE A 218 2.02 6.34 31.18
C PHE A 218 3.12 5.44 31.75
N MET A 219 3.79 5.92 32.80
CA MET A 219 4.88 5.22 33.48
C MET A 219 4.42 3.95 34.20
N ALA A 220 3.32 4.06 34.94
CA ALA A 220 2.70 2.91 35.59
C ALA A 220 2.29 1.84 34.55
N ALA A 221 1.83 2.25 33.36
CA ALA A 221 1.48 1.32 32.30
C ALA A 221 2.70 0.55 31.77
N ILE A 222 3.85 1.21 31.55
CA ILE A 222 5.09 0.55 31.09
C ILE A 222 5.61 -0.43 32.13
N ARG A 223 5.67 -0.03 33.41
CA ARG A 223 6.15 -0.90 34.50
C ARG A 223 5.25 -2.12 34.64
N ARG A 224 3.93 -1.92 34.71
CA ARG A 224 2.97 -3.03 34.76
C ARG A 224 3.08 -3.98 33.58
N ALA A 225 3.28 -3.45 32.36
CA ALA A 225 3.43 -4.28 31.18
C ALA A 225 4.74 -5.07 31.21
N THR A 226 5.80 -4.47 31.75
CA THR A 226 7.09 -5.13 31.96
C THR A 226 6.93 -6.29 32.95
N ASP A 227 6.28 -6.06 34.10
CA ASP A 227 6.05 -7.10 35.11
C ASP A 227 5.22 -8.26 34.56
N LEU A 228 4.12 -7.96 33.84
CA LEU A 228 3.28 -8.97 33.21
C LEU A 228 4.04 -9.78 32.15
N ALA A 229 4.90 -9.12 31.36
CA ALA A 229 5.70 -9.78 30.36
C ALA A 229 6.75 -10.70 30.99
N LEU A 230 7.42 -10.26 32.06
CA LEU A 230 8.36 -11.09 32.82
C LEU A 230 7.66 -12.29 33.47
N GLN A 231 6.47 -12.09 34.06
CA GLN A 231 5.65 -13.18 34.62
C GLN A 231 5.23 -14.21 33.56
N ASP A 232 4.93 -13.75 32.34
CA ASP A 232 4.58 -14.62 31.23
C ASP A 232 5.83 -15.23 30.54
N GLY A 233 7.05 -14.93 31.00
CA GLY A 233 8.32 -15.49 30.53
C GLY A 233 8.86 -14.85 29.25
N LEU A 234 8.46 -13.61 28.95
CA LEU A 234 8.84 -12.89 27.73
C LEU A 234 10.17 -12.15 27.91
N SER A 235 10.89 -12.00 26.79
CA SER A 235 12.01 -11.06 26.74
C SER A 235 11.50 -9.64 26.52
N VAL A 236 11.83 -8.74 27.43
CA VAL A 236 11.44 -7.33 27.39
C VAL A 236 12.68 -6.45 27.28
N ARG A 237 12.59 -5.39 26.48
CA ARG A 237 13.59 -4.32 26.42
C ARG A 237 12.95 -2.94 26.44
N TRP A 238 13.70 -1.97 26.95
CA TRP A 238 13.34 -0.56 27.01
C TRP A 238 14.21 0.24 26.04
N SER A 239 13.55 0.96 25.14
CA SER A 239 14.21 1.79 24.15
C SER A 239 14.39 3.22 24.66
N SER A 240 15.55 3.82 24.41
CA SER A 240 15.81 5.23 24.69
C SER A 240 15.35 6.17 23.57
N VAL A 241 14.96 5.62 22.42
CA VAL A 241 14.55 6.37 21.23
C VAL A 241 13.03 6.30 21.03
N PRO A 242 12.42 7.22 20.25
CA PRO A 242 11.01 7.12 19.93
C PRO A 242 10.77 5.88 19.08
N ILE A 243 9.76 5.10 19.43
CA ILE A 243 9.37 3.91 18.68
C ILE A 243 8.01 4.15 18.03
N MET A 244 7.84 3.62 16.82
CA MET A 244 6.51 3.51 16.24
C MET A 244 5.88 2.20 16.69
N ASN A 245 4.60 2.22 17.03
CA ASN A 245 3.86 0.99 17.35
C ASN A 245 3.97 0.01 16.17
N SER A 246 4.59 -1.13 16.41
CA SER A 246 4.86 -2.13 15.38
C SER A 246 4.68 -3.55 15.88
N VAL A 247 4.29 -4.43 14.97
CA VAL A 247 4.10 -5.87 15.23
C VAL A 247 4.66 -6.65 14.05
N VAL A 248 5.54 -7.60 14.31
CA VAL A 248 6.03 -8.57 13.33
C VAL A 248 5.47 -9.94 13.70
N GLY A 249 4.54 -10.45 12.91
CA GLY A 249 3.95 -11.77 13.07
C GLY A 249 4.69 -12.82 12.26
N ASN A 250 4.97 -13.98 12.87
CA ASN A 250 5.73 -15.09 12.28
C ASN A 250 7.04 -14.64 11.60
N PRO A 251 7.95 -13.97 12.32
CA PRO A 251 9.11 -13.26 11.77
C PRO A 251 9.95 -14.11 10.81
N GLN A 252 10.13 -15.39 11.14
CA GLN A 252 10.97 -16.33 10.38
C GLN A 252 10.20 -17.17 9.34
N GLN A 253 8.87 -17.15 9.35
CA GLN A 253 8.08 -18.03 8.48
C GLN A 253 7.76 -17.41 7.12
N SER A 254 7.37 -18.26 6.16
CA SER A 254 7.03 -17.83 4.80
C SER A 254 5.76 -16.99 4.72
N ASP A 255 4.88 -17.06 5.72
CA ASP A 255 3.63 -16.31 5.81
C ASP A 255 3.72 -15.10 6.76
N GLY A 256 4.95 -14.72 7.14
CA GLY A 256 5.21 -13.58 8.01
C GLY A 256 4.67 -12.26 7.48
N TRP A 257 4.34 -11.36 8.41
CA TRP A 257 3.84 -10.02 8.12
C TRP A 257 4.31 -9.03 9.16
N ALA A 258 4.42 -7.77 8.78
CA ALA A 258 4.77 -6.68 9.67
C ALA A 258 3.72 -5.58 9.57
N ARG A 259 3.24 -5.10 10.73
CA ARG A 259 2.35 -3.94 10.83
C ARG A 259 3.09 -2.79 11.48
N LEU A 260 2.95 -1.62 10.90
CA LEU A 260 3.38 -0.35 11.47
C LEU A 260 2.15 0.53 11.67
N GLN A 261 2.08 1.24 12.78
CA GLN A 261 1.14 2.33 12.96
C GLN A 261 1.90 3.65 12.82
N ALA A 262 1.46 4.52 11.92
CA ALA A 262 2.11 5.81 11.73
C ALA A 262 1.58 6.83 12.73
N TYR A 263 2.47 7.35 13.57
CA TYR A 263 2.17 8.47 14.44
C TYR A 263 1.81 9.70 13.60
N LEU A 264 0.66 10.32 13.88
CA LEU A 264 0.26 11.60 13.29
C LEU A 264 0.14 12.65 14.40
N PRO A 265 0.98 13.70 14.40
CA PRO A 265 0.90 14.77 15.39
C PRO A 265 -0.50 15.40 15.44
N TYR A 266 -0.93 15.81 16.63
CA TYR A 266 -2.23 16.47 16.86
C TYR A 266 -3.46 15.65 16.45
N THR A 267 -3.26 14.34 16.27
CA THR A 267 -4.32 13.41 15.87
C THR A 267 -4.44 12.36 16.97
N GLU A 268 -5.66 12.06 17.41
CA GLU A 268 -5.88 11.00 18.41
C GLU A 268 -5.39 9.64 17.90
N ALA A 269 -4.87 8.79 18.79
CA ALA A 269 -4.32 7.48 18.42
C ALA A 269 -5.33 6.55 17.73
N ALA A 270 -6.64 6.78 17.92
CA ALA A 270 -7.70 6.08 17.20
C ALA A 270 -7.73 6.38 15.68
N HIS A 271 -7.17 7.52 15.28
CA HIS A 271 -7.13 7.98 13.89
C HIS A 271 -5.78 7.76 13.20
N TRP A 272 -4.81 7.16 13.88
CA TRP A 272 -3.52 6.86 13.28
C TRP A 272 -3.62 5.70 12.27
N PRO A 273 -3.08 5.87 11.05
CA PRO A 273 -3.16 4.85 10.02
C PRO A 273 -2.26 3.67 10.36
N SER A 274 -2.65 2.48 9.90
CA SER A 274 -1.86 1.26 10.01
C SER A 274 -1.50 0.74 8.62
N ILE A 275 -0.27 0.26 8.49
CA ILE A 275 0.31 -0.26 7.25
C ILE A 275 0.72 -1.70 7.53
N ILE A 276 0.21 -2.66 6.76
CA ILE A 276 0.57 -4.08 6.86
C ILE A 276 1.30 -4.52 5.60
N VAL A 277 2.50 -5.07 5.81
CA VAL A 277 3.41 -5.59 4.79
C VAL A 277 3.52 -7.10 4.96
N TYR A 278 3.05 -7.88 3.98
CA TYR A 278 3.19 -9.34 3.99
C TYR A 278 4.47 -9.77 3.28
N ARG A 279 5.25 -10.68 3.87
CA ARG A 279 6.51 -11.20 3.32
C ARG A 279 6.35 -11.76 1.90
N ARG A 280 5.29 -12.54 1.65
CA ARG A 280 5.03 -13.15 0.34
C ARG A 280 4.75 -12.15 -0.78
N GLN A 281 4.26 -10.96 -0.45
CA GLN A 281 3.90 -9.92 -1.41
C GLN A 281 5.03 -8.90 -1.57
N HIS A 282 5.72 -8.59 -0.48
CA HIS A 282 6.73 -7.54 -0.41
C HIS A 282 7.96 -8.00 0.39
N PRO A 283 8.75 -8.96 -0.12
CA PRO A 283 9.84 -9.57 0.63
C PRO A 283 10.90 -8.56 1.08
N LEU A 284 11.34 -7.67 0.17
CA LEU A 284 12.35 -6.64 0.49
C LEU A 284 11.86 -5.63 1.54
N ALA A 285 10.63 -5.16 1.42
CA ALA A 285 10.07 -4.21 2.39
C ALA A 285 9.90 -4.87 3.76
N TYR A 286 9.40 -6.12 3.78
CA TYR A 286 9.28 -6.90 5.00
C TYR A 286 10.65 -7.13 5.67
N GLU A 287 11.67 -7.53 4.91
CA GLU A 287 13.04 -7.73 5.43
C GLU A 287 13.62 -6.45 6.04
N ASN A 288 13.38 -5.28 5.43
CA ASN A 288 13.81 -4.01 5.99
C ASN A 288 13.09 -3.69 7.31
N LEU A 289 11.81 -4.03 7.44
CA LEU A 289 11.06 -3.85 8.68
C LEU A 289 11.55 -4.79 9.79
N VAL A 290 11.83 -6.05 9.45
CA VAL A 290 12.43 -7.02 10.39
C VAL A 290 13.80 -6.55 10.86
N LYS A 291 14.68 -6.12 9.95
CA LYS A 291 16.01 -5.57 10.30
C LYS A 291 15.91 -4.32 11.16
N ALA A 292 14.97 -3.42 10.87
CA ALA A 292 14.74 -2.24 11.68
C ALA A 292 14.30 -2.60 13.11
N TYR A 293 13.42 -3.60 13.25
CA TYR A 293 13.01 -4.13 14.55
C TYR A 293 14.19 -4.76 15.30
N GLU A 294 15.00 -5.58 14.62
CA GLU A 294 16.17 -6.23 15.24
C GLU A 294 17.19 -5.21 15.72
N ARG A 295 17.45 -4.17 14.93
CA ARG A 295 18.31 -3.06 15.34
C ARG A 295 17.74 -2.33 16.56
N LEU A 296 16.45 -2.01 16.56
CA LEU A 296 15.77 -1.42 17.71
C LEU A 296 15.92 -2.31 18.95
N TRP A 297 15.74 -3.62 18.79
CA TRP A 297 15.91 -4.60 19.85
C TRP A 297 17.33 -4.57 20.41
N GLU A 298 18.34 -4.64 19.56
CA GLU A 298 19.77 -4.63 19.92
C GLU A 298 20.20 -3.36 20.63
N GLU A 299 19.72 -2.19 20.20
CA GLU A 299 20.02 -0.87 20.78
C GLU A 299 19.22 -0.59 22.07
N SER A 300 18.20 -1.40 22.38
CA SER A 300 17.40 -1.26 23.60
C SER A 300 18.02 -2.00 24.79
N THR A 301 17.78 -1.50 26.00
CA THR A 301 18.32 -2.06 27.25
C THR A 301 17.35 -3.03 27.92
N THR A 302 17.86 -3.99 28.70
CA THR A 302 17.00 -4.82 29.54
C THR A 302 16.48 -3.99 30.72
N PRO A 303 15.20 -4.12 31.13
CA PRO A 303 14.69 -3.47 32.32
C PRO A 303 15.48 -3.91 33.56
N GLU A 304 15.88 -2.96 34.39
CA GLU A 304 16.39 -3.26 35.74
C GLU A 304 15.20 -3.70 36.59
N VAL A 305 15.14 -4.99 36.91
CA VAL A 305 14.16 -5.51 37.86
C VAL A 305 14.66 -5.10 39.25
N ASN A 306 14.03 -4.11 39.88
CA ASN A 306 14.28 -3.84 41.30
C ASN A 306 13.81 -5.05 42.11
N GLU A 307 14.77 -5.87 42.55
CA GLU A 307 14.53 -7.07 43.39
C GLU A 307 13.83 -6.73 44.73
N ASP A 308 13.80 -5.45 45.13
CA ASP A 308 13.26 -4.95 46.40
C ASP A 308 11.73 -5.00 46.55
N SER A 309 10.98 -5.50 45.57
CA SER A 309 9.50 -5.53 45.63
C SER A 309 8.87 -6.86 46.06
N THR A 310 9.67 -7.85 46.46
CA THR A 310 9.17 -9.17 46.92
C THR A 310 9.06 -9.35 48.44
N THR A 311 9.25 -8.29 49.23
CA THR A 311 8.93 -8.30 50.67
C THR A 311 7.90 -7.22 51.00
N GLY A 312 6.62 -7.56 50.84
CA GLY A 312 5.47 -6.75 51.27
C GLY A 312 4.22 -7.59 51.43
#